data_AF-A0A940EGL1-F1
#
_entry.id   AF-A0A940EGL1-F1
#
_cell.length_a   1.000
_cell.length_b   1.000
_cell.length_c   1.000
_cell.angle_alpha   90.00
_cell.angle_beta   90.00
_cell.angle_gamma   90.00
#
_symmetry.space_group_name_H-M   'P 1'
#
loop_
_entity.id
_entity.type
_entity.pdbx_description
1 polymer ?
#
loop_
_entity_poly.entity_id
_entity_poly.type
_entity_poly.pdbx_seq_one_letter_code
_entity_poly.pdbx_strand_id
1 'polypeptide(L)'
;MRGQKGFTLVEMVTVIVLLGILSVGLTGFIRLVSQVYADTTENEALLANARFAVERLNRELRNAVPNSFVVSNISGSNCLSYTPIITSAIYRDIPVGTDTPVSSIELVAFSDFISQGVNGQRAVVYPINSGDSLPSSAKSVLLAANNAITAVSGQTNRFNLNFATTSRFVEESPTQRIFITSAQRQICLVGSQLTLDGVTLAEQVNRASSSFSVNASNLTRNATVQMRLVFNTDIVRNTAAGTDIEFYHEVHTPNVP
;
A
#
# COMPACT_ATOMS: atom_id res chain seq x y z
N MET A 1 -10.47 71.68 -45.88
CA MET A 1 -9.38 70.73 -45.59
C MET A 1 -9.02 70.83 -44.12
N ARG A 2 -9.30 69.80 -43.31
CA ARG A 2 -8.95 69.76 -41.88
C ARG A 2 -7.45 69.44 -41.78
N GLY A 3 -6.65 70.38 -41.26
CA GLY A 3 -5.22 70.15 -41.04
C GLY A 3 -5.01 69.03 -40.02
N GLN A 4 -4.17 68.05 -40.35
CA GLN A 4 -3.71 67.04 -39.41
C GLN A 4 -3.00 67.75 -38.25
N LYS A 5 -3.55 67.63 -37.04
CA LYS A 5 -2.90 68.12 -35.83
C LYS A 5 -1.80 67.11 -35.46
N GLY A 6 -0.54 67.52 -35.51
CA GLY A 6 0.59 66.71 -35.05
C GLY A 6 0.58 66.56 -33.52
N PHE A 7 1.19 65.48 -33.02
CA PHE A 7 1.43 65.25 -31.60
C PHE A 7 2.38 66.31 -31.02
N THR A 8 2.11 66.77 -29.80
CA THR A 8 3.03 67.69 -29.11
C THR A 8 4.18 66.93 -28.46
N LEU A 9 5.34 67.58 -28.29
CA LEU A 9 6.49 66.96 -27.62
C LEU A 9 6.14 66.51 -26.19
N VAL A 10 5.34 67.30 -25.49
CA VAL A 10 4.85 66.97 -24.14
C VAL A 10 4.02 65.69 -24.13
N GLU A 11 3.14 65.52 -25.13
CA GLU A 11 2.31 64.33 -25.26
C GLU A 11 3.15 63.06 -25.47
N MET A 12 4.17 63.11 -26.34
CA MET A 12 5.09 61.98 -26.53
C MET A 12 5.88 61.63 -25.26
N VAL A 13 6.38 62.64 -24.53
CA VAL A 13 7.12 62.43 -23.28
C VAL A 13 6.23 61.79 -22.21
N THR A 14 4.99 62.27 -22.03
CA THR A 14 4.07 61.70 -21.05
C THR A 14 3.73 60.24 -21.35
N VAL A 15 3.54 59.88 -22.62
CA VAL A 15 3.27 58.50 -23.03
C VAL A 15 4.45 57.57 -22.72
N ILE A 16 5.68 57.97 -23.01
CA ILE A 16 6.87 57.15 -22.73
C ILE A 16 7.02 56.91 -21.22
N VAL A 17 6.80 57.95 -20.39
CA VAL A 17 6.87 57.83 -18.92
C VAL A 17 5.79 56.87 -18.40
N LEU A 18 4.55 57.02 -18.86
CA LEU A 18 3.45 56.14 -18.47
C LEU A 18 3.70 54.69 -18.88
N LEU A 19 4.17 54.46 -20.11
CA LEU A 19 4.53 53.12 -20.59
C LEU A 19 5.68 52.51 -19.77
N GLY A 20 6.67 53.31 -19.36
CA GLY A 20 7.75 52.85 -18.49
C GLY A 20 7.24 52.33 -17.14
N ILE A 21 6.38 53.11 -16.47
CA ILE A 21 5.81 52.72 -15.17
C ILE A 21 4.95 51.46 -15.30
N LEU A 22 4.09 51.40 -16.32
CA LEU A 22 3.22 50.23 -16.57
C LEU A 22 4.04 48.98 -16.89
N SER A 23 5.08 49.09 -17.70
CA SER A 23 5.91 47.95 -18.10
C SER A 23 6.59 47.28 -16.91
N VAL A 24 7.08 48.07 -15.95
CA VAL A 24 7.67 47.54 -14.71
C VAL A 24 6.62 46.81 -13.87
N GLY A 25 5.43 47.41 -13.70
CA GLY A 25 4.33 46.79 -12.96
C GLY A 25 3.85 45.47 -13.57
N LEU A 26 3.65 45.44 -14.89
CA LEU A 26 3.21 44.25 -15.62
C LEU A 26 4.24 43.11 -15.55
N THR A 27 5.53 43.43 -15.62
CA THR A 27 6.60 42.41 -15.53
C THR A 27 6.61 41.75 -14.16
N GLY A 28 6.47 42.54 -13.08
CA GLY A 28 6.37 42.01 -11.72
C GLY A 28 5.13 41.13 -11.54
N PHE A 29 3.99 41.57 -12.07
CA PHE A 29 2.74 40.81 -12.04
C PHE A 29 2.86 39.47 -12.79
N ILE A 30 3.40 39.45 -14.01
CA ILE A 30 3.59 38.22 -14.80
C ILE A 30 4.51 37.23 -14.07
N ARG A 31 5.58 37.73 -13.44
CA ARG A 31 6.49 36.89 -12.64
C ARG A 31 5.74 36.24 -11.47
N LEU A 32 4.96 37.03 -10.73
CA LEU A 32 4.19 36.54 -9.60
C LEU A 32 3.18 35.46 -10.04
N VAL A 33 2.40 35.74 -11.09
CA VAL A 33 1.39 34.80 -11.59
C VAL A 33 2.04 33.50 -12.07
N SER A 34 3.16 33.58 -12.78
CA SER A 34 3.90 32.39 -13.23
C SER A 34 4.43 31.55 -12.08
N GLN A 35 4.96 32.20 -11.02
CA GLN A 35 5.46 31.51 -9.83
C GLN A 35 4.33 30.80 -9.08
N VAL A 36 3.22 31.50 -8.85
CA VAL A 36 2.04 30.91 -8.20
C VAL A 36 1.54 29.71 -8.99
N TYR A 37 1.44 29.82 -10.31
CA TYR A 37 1.00 28.71 -11.16
C TYR A 37 1.93 27.48 -11.08
N ALA A 38 3.24 27.69 -11.09
CA ALA A 38 4.21 26.61 -10.96
C ALA A 38 4.10 25.92 -9.58
N ASP A 39 4.04 26.71 -8.50
CA ASP A 39 3.92 26.18 -7.14
C ASP A 39 2.59 25.44 -6.93
N THR A 40 1.47 25.91 -7.49
CA THR A 40 0.19 25.18 -7.43
C THR A 40 0.25 23.85 -8.17
N THR A 41 0.89 23.83 -9.35
CA THR A 41 0.99 22.62 -10.17
C THR A 41 1.84 21.54 -9.46
N GLU A 42 2.95 21.94 -8.85
CA GLU A 42 3.81 21.02 -8.07
C GLU A 42 3.08 20.45 -6.86
N ASN A 43 2.35 21.29 -6.12
CA ASN A 43 1.57 20.86 -4.96
C ASN A 43 0.42 19.90 -5.35
N GLU A 44 -0.26 20.16 -6.46
CA GLU A 44 -1.28 19.26 -7.00
C GLU A 44 -0.69 17.89 -7.37
N ALA A 45 0.47 17.89 -8.02
CA ALA A 45 1.18 16.65 -8.37
C ALA A 45 1.61 15.87 -7.13
N LEU A 46 2.17 16.54 -6.12
CA LEU A 46 2.56 15.89 -4.85
C LEU A 46 1.34 15.29 -4.13
N LEU A 47 0.25 16.05 -4.05
CA LEU A 47 -0.99 15.60 -3.41
C LEU A 47 -1.60 14.40 -4.15
N ALA A 48 -1.59 14.41 -5.48
CA ALA A 48 -2.06 13.29 -6.29
C ALA A 48 -1.23 12.02 -6.05
N ASN A 49 0.10 12.15 -6.04
CA ASN A 49 1.02 11.04 -5.78
C ASN A 49 0.83 10.47 -4.36
N ALA A 50 0.69 11.35 -3.35
CA ALA A 50 0.46 10.94 -1.98
C ALA A 50 -0.87 10.18 -1.82
N ARG A 51 -1.96 10.68 -2.41
CA ARG A 51 -3.26 9.99 -2.41
C ARG A 51 -3.19 8.63 -3.08
N PHE A 52 -2.55 8.55 -4.25
CA PHE A 52 -2.36 7.29 -4.96
C PHE A 52 -1.61 6.27 -4.09
N ALA A 53 -0.52 6.70 -3.44
CA ALA A 53 0.26 5.83 -2.57
C ALA A 53 -0.56 5.33 -1.38
N VAL A 54 -1.28 6.22 -0.68
CA VAL A 54 -2.14 5.84 0.45
C VAL A 54 -3.24 4.86 0.03
N GLU A 55 -3.92 5.12 -1.10
CA GLU A 55 -4.96 4.20 -1.60
C GLU A 55 -4.40 2.84 -2.00
N ARG A 56 -3.21 2.83 -2.63
CA ARG A 56 -2.53 1.59 -2.97
C ARG A 56 -2.14 0.80 -1.72
N LEU A 57 -1.58 1.46 -0.70
CA LEU A 57 -1.24 0.84 0.58
C LEU A 57 -2.48 0.29 1.29
N ASN A 58 -3.58 1.04 1.30
CA ASN A 58 -4.84 0.61 1.89
C ASN A 58 -5.34 -0.70 1.27
N ARG A 59 -5.33 -0.79 -0.07
CA ARG A 59 -5.73 -2.00 -0.80
C ARG A 59 -4.81 -3.19 -0.50
N GLU A 60 -3.51 -2.96 -0.44
CA GLU A 60 -2.52 -3.99 -0.12
C GLU A 60 -2.68 -4.54 1.31
N LEU A 61 -2.83 -3.66 2.30
CA LEU A 61 -2.95 -4.04 3.71
C LEU A 61 -4.29 -4.68 4.07
N ARG A 62 -5.38 -4.28 3.40
CA ARG A 62 -6.71 -4.91 3.59
C ARG A 62 -6.73 -6.38 3.19
N ASN A 63 -5.86 -6.78 2.27
CA ASN A 63 -5.76 -8.15 1.79
C ASN A 63 -4.60 -8.92 2.45
N ALA A 64 -4.18 -8.52 3.64
CA ALA A 64 -3.15 -9.22 4.40
C ALA A 64 -3.74 -10.29 5.33
N VAL A 65 -2.96 -11.33 5.59
CA VAL A 65 -3.27 -12.37 6.57
C VAL A 65 -3.41 -11.72 7.95
N PRO A 66 -4.46 -12.06 8.72
CA PRO A 66 -4.61 -11.57 10.08
C PRO A 66 -3.34 -11.76 10.90
N ASN A 67 -3.00 -10.76 11.71
CA ASN A 67 -1.82 -10.74 12.58
C ASN A 67 -0.44 -10.82 11.89
N SER A 68 -0.34 -10.94 10.56
CA SER A 68 0.95 -11.08 9.86
C SER A 68 1.83 -9.82 9.78
N PHE A 69 1.37 -8.71 10.36
CA PHE A 69 2.06 -7.43 10.29
C PHE A 69 3.25 -7.37 11.24
N VAL A 70 4.40 -6.92 10.73
CA VAL A 70 5.62 -6.69 11.52
C VAL A 70 6.24 -5.37 11.11
N VAL A 71 6.46 -4.47 12.08
CA VAL A 71 7.26 -3.27 11.87
C VAL A 71 8.71 -3.58 12.21
N SER A 72 9.60 -3.26 11.29
CA SER A 72 11.04 -3.43 11.44
C SER A 72 11.75 -2.10 11.14
N ASN A 73 12.69 -1.73 12.01
CA ASN A 73 13.50 -0.54 11.86
C ASN A 73 14.95 -0.98 11.72
N ILE A 74 15.48 -0.96 10.49
CA ILE A 74 16.85 -1.42 10.19
C ILE A 74 17.60 -0.29 9.51
N SER A 75 18.69 0.17 10.15
CA SER A 75 19.70 1.07 9.56
C SER A 75 19.12 2.27 8.80
N GLY A 76 18.12 2.94 9.37
CA GLY A 76 17.48 4.10 8.75
C GLY A 76 16.36 3.80 7.75
N SER A 77 15.92 2.54 7.63
CA SER A 77 14.68 2.17 6.94
C SER A 77 13.63 1.75 7.94
N ASN A 78 12.43 2.32 7.83
CA ASN A 78 11.25 1.89 8.61
C ASN A 78 10.33 1.10 7.68
N CYS A 79 10.22 -0.20 7.92
CA CYS A 79 9.53 -1.12 7.03
C CYS A 79 8.40 -1.86 7.74
N LEU A 80 7.22 -1.84 7.15
CA LEU A 80 6.08 -2.68 7.50
C LEU A 80 6.06 -3.91 6.59
N SER A 81 6.24 -5.09 7.17
CA SER A 81 6.14 -6.37 6.47
C SER A 81 4.77 -7.01 6.73
N TYR A 82 4.21 -7.67 5.71
CA TYR A 82 2.91 -8.34 5.80
C TYR A 82 2.83 -9.50 4.82
N THR A 83 1.96 -10.47 5.07
CA THR A 83 1.74 -11.59 4.15
C THR A 83 0.41 -11.40 3.41
N PRO A 84 0.40 -11.22 2.08
CA PRO A 84 -0.84 -11.08 1.32
C PRO A 84 -1.60 -12.39 1.19
N ILE A 85 -2.93 -12.31 1.18
CA ILE A 85 -3.86 -13.38 0.88
C ILE A 85 -4.10 -13.40 -0.63
N ILE A 86 -3.90 -14.54 -1.27
CA ILE A 86 -4.32 -14.77 -2.66
C ILE A 86 -5.80 -15.13 -2.68
N THR A 87 -6.17 -16.09 -1.84
CA THR A 87 -7.56 -16.55 -1.68
C THR A 87 -7.76 -17.22 -0.33
N SER A 88 -9.01 -17.47 0.05
CA SER A 88 -9.35 -18.19 1.28
C SER A 88 -10.50 -19.16 1.03
N ALA A 89 -10.57 -20.23 1.82
CA ALA A 89 -11.61 -21.23 1.74
C ALA A 89 -11.97 -21.76 3.13
N ILE A 90 -13.06 -22.53 3.18
CA ILE A 90 -13.44 -23.28 4.37
C ILE A 90 -13.01 -24.72 4.15
N TYR A 91 -12.23 -25.32 5.05
CA TYR A 91 -11.96 -26.75 4.98
C TYR A 91 -13.04 -27.55 5.70
N ARG A 92 -13.19 -28.82 5.32
CA ARG A 92 -14.11 -29.72 6.03
C ARG A 92 -13.45 -30.42 7.21
N ASP A 93 -12.20 -30.83 7.03
CA ASP A 93 -11.41 -31.57 8.00
C ASP A 93 -9.92 -31.33 7.72
N ILE A 94 -9.10 -31.24 8.77
CA ILE A 94 -7.64 -31.10 8.66
C ILE A 94 -6.95 -31.94 9.74
N PRO A 95 -5.81 -32.58 9.44
CA PRO A 95 -5.10 -33.33 10.47
C PRO A 95 -4.41 -32.37 11.45
N VAL A 96 -4.69 -32.53 12.74
CA VAL A 96 -4.10 -31.76 13.83
C VAL A 96 -3.55 -32.66 14.93
N GLY A 97 -2.67 -32.12 15.78
CA GLY A 97 -2.15 -32.85 16.94
C GLY A 97 -1.48 -34.18 16.59
N THR A 98 -2.12 -35.28 16.96
CA THR A 98 -1.63 -36.66 16.75
C THR A 98 -2.18 -37.35 15.51
N ASP A 99 -2.97 -36.65 14.70
CA ASP A 99 -3.56 -37.22 13.48
C ASP A 99 -2.48 -37.60 12.46
N THR A 100 -2.81 -38.58 11.62
CA THR A 100 -1.94 -39.00 10.52
C THR A 100 -1.75 -37.86 9.52
N PRO A 101 -0.51 -37.44 9.21
CA PRO A 101 -0.26 -36.40 8.21
C PRO A 101 -0.83 -36.80 6.84
N VAL A 102 -1.47 -35.85 6.16
CA VAL A 102 -2.11 -36.07 4.84
C VAL A 102 -1.42 -35.24 3.76
N SER A 103 -1.50 -35.68 2.51
CA SER A 103 -1.01 -34.94 1.34
C SER A 103 -2.07 -34.04 0.71
N SER A 104 -3.34 -34.17 1.09
CA SER A 104 -4.42 -33.34 0.58
C SER A 104 -5.57 -33.21 1.59
N ILE A 105 -6.22 -32.05 1.60
CA ILE A 105 -7.44 -31.80 2.38
C ILE A 105 -8.57 -31.35 1.47
N GLU A 106 -9.81 -31.50 1.93
CA GLU A 106 -10.97 -31.07 1.16
C GLU A 106 -11.49 -29.71 1.63
N LEU A 107 -11.73 -28.83 0.66
CA LEU A 107 -12.20 -27.46 0.81
C LEU A 107 -13.59 -27.27 0.21
N VAL A 108 -14.32 -26.33 0.79
CA VAL A 108 -15.54 -25.73 0.26
C VAL A 108 -15.22 -24.29 -0.13
N ALA A 109 -15.40 -23.98 -1.40
CA ALA A 109 -15.15 -22.66 -1.97
C ALA A 109 -16.06 -22.41 -3.18
N PHE A 110 -16.08 -21.17 -3.66
CA PHE A 110 -16.77 -20.82 -4.91
C PHE A 110 -16.11 -21.49 -6.13
N SER A 111 -16.86 -21.64 -7.22
CA SER A 111 -16.42 -22.40 -8.40
C SER A 111 -15.15 -21.85 -9.08
N ASP A 112 -14.86 -20.56 -8.90
CA ASP A 112 -13.66 -19.88 -9.43
C ASP A 112 -12.39 -20.20 -8.64
N PHE A 113 -12.49 -20.89 -7.50
CA PHE A 113 -11.36 -21.25 -6.65
C PHE A 113 -10.28 -22.06 -7.39
N ILE A 114 -10.67 -22.91 -8.35
CA ILE A 114 -9.72 -23.70 -9.15
C ILE A 114 -8.81 -22.86 -10.06
N SER A 115 -9.22 -21.64 -10.39
CA SER A 115 -8.47 -20.73 -11.26
C SER A 115 -7.47 -19.85 -10.49
N GLN A 116 -7.42 -20.00 -9.16
CA GLN A 116 -6.51 -19.24 -8.31
C GLN A 116 -5.08 -19.75 -8.52
N GLY A 117 -4.16 -18.86 -8.90
CA GLY A 117 -2.76 -19.18 -9.18
C GLY A 117 -1.95 -19.53 -7.92
N VAL A 118 -2.28 -20.65 -7.26
CA VAL A 118 -1.77 -21.01 -5.94
C VAL A 118 -0.68 -22.10 -5.93
N ASN A 119 -0.29 -22.58 -7.11
CA ASN A 119 0.76 -23.58 -7.24
C ASN A 119 2.07 -23.08 -6.60
N GLY A 120 2.64 -23.89 -5.71
CA GLY A 120 3.85 -23.54 -4.95
C GLY A 120 3.68 -22.42 -3.91
N GLN A 121 2.46 -21.96 -3.67
CA GLN A 121 2.15 -20.99 -2.61
C GLN A 121 2.00 -21.70 -1.26
N ARG A 122 1.66 -20.95 -0.22
CA ARG A 122 1.50 -21.51 1.13
C ARG A 122 0.06 -21.41 1.61
N ALA A 123 -0.35 -22.39 2.39
CA ALA A 123 -1.61 -22.39 3.11
C ALA A 123 -1.34 -22.16 4.59
N VAL A 124 -2.03 -21.18 5.18
CA VAL A 124 -1.91 -20.77 6.57
C VAL A 124 -3.24 -21.00 7.27
N VAL A 125 -3.19 -21.69 8.41
CA VAL A 125 -4.36 -21.97 9.26
C VAL A 125 -4.16 -21.32 10.62
N TYR A 126 -5.20 -20.64 11.11
CA TYR A 126 -5.25 -20.06 12.46
C TYR A 126 -4.05 -19.16 12.84
N PRO A 127 -3.72 -18.11 12.04
CA PRO A 127 -2.61 -17.20 12.33
C PRO A 127 -2.97 -16.23 13.47
N ILE A 128 -2.38 -16.45 14.64
CA ILE A 128 -2.59 -15.61 15.84
C ILE A 128 -1.39 -14.68 16.06
N ASN A 129 -0.19 -15.16 15.73
CA ASN A 129 1.05 -14.39 15.87
C ASN A 129 1.56 -13.94 14.50
N SER A 130 2.40 -12.89 14.50
CA SER A 130 2.95 -12.31 13.27
C SER A 130 3.93 -13.21 12.51
N GLY A 131 4.52 -14.20 13.18
CA GLY A 131 5.33 -15.22 12.55
C GLY A 131 4.54 -16.39 11.95
N ASP A 132 3.24 -16.51 12.23
CA ASP A 132 2.49 -17.73 11.92
C ASP A 132 2.29 -17.96 10.41
N SER A 133 2.33 -16.90 9.60
CA SER A 133 2.24 -16.96 8.14
C SER A 133 3.58 -17.25 7.45
N LEU A 134 4.71 -17.17 8.19
CA LEU A 134 6.04 -17.28 7.61
C LEU A 134 6.40 -18.73 7.25
N PRO A 135 7.36 -18.94 6.32
CA PRO A 135 7.81 -20.25 5.91
C PRO A 135 8.28 -21.22 7.00
N SER A 136 8.77 -20.67 8.12
CA SER A 136 9.29 -21.42 9.27
C SER A 136 8.20 -21.86 10.24
N SER A 137 6.96 -21.37 10.08
CA SER A 137 5.85 -21.69 10.97
C SER A 137 5.24 -23.05 10.66
N ALA A 138 4.95 -23.82 11.70
CA ALA A 138 4.20 -25.08 11.60
C ALA A 138 2.71 -24.86 11.24
N LYS A 139 2.23 -23.62 11.27
CA LYS A 139 0.90 -23.23 10.77
C LYS A 139 0.88 -22.89 9.28
N SER A 140 2.05 -22.87 8.63
CA SER A 140 2.23 -22.51 7.21
C SER A 140 2.75 -23.70 6.40
N VAL A 141 1.87 -24.31 5.60
CA VAL A 141 2.16 -25.52 4.81
C VAL A 141 2.38 -25.14 3.34
N LEU A 142 3.40 -25.73 2.71
CA LEU A 142 3.67 -25.53 1.28
C LEU A 142 2.71 -26.34 0.40
N LEU A 143 2.08 -25.69 -0.56
CA LEU A 143 1.21 -26.33 -1.55
C LEU A 143 2.03 -27.01 -2.66
N ALA A 144 1.41 -27.99 -3.31
CA ALA A 144 2.02 -28.69 -4.43
C ALA A 144 2.45 -27.70 -5.54
N ALA A 145 3.60 -27.95 -6.16
CA ALA A 145 4.11 -27.10 -7.24
C ALA A 145 3.26 -27.15 -8.52
N ASN A 146 2.44 -28.21 -8.66
CA ASN A 146 1.49 -28.38 -9.75
C ASN A 146 0.19 -28.95 -9.18
N ASN A 147 -0.95 -28.54 -9.74
CA ASN A 147 -2.27 -28.99 -9.33
C ASN A 147 -2.52 -28.84 -7.82
N ALA A 148 -2.09 -27.72 -7.23
CA ALA A 148 -2.33 -27.42 -5.82
C ALA A 148 -3.83 -27.40 -5.48
N ILE A 149 -4.69 -27.09 -6.46
CA ILE A 149 -6.14 -27.21 -6.34
C ILE A 149 -6.62 -28.17 -7.42
N THR A 150 -7.47 -29.13 -7.04
CA THR A 150 -8.16 -30.03 -7.97
C THR A 150 -9.64 -30.12 -7.63
N ALA A 151 -10.51 -30.18 -8.63
CA ALA A 151 -11.94 -30.35 -8.39
C ALA A 151 -12.24 -31.75 -7.85
N VAL A 152 -13.20 -31.84 -6.92
CA VAL A 152 -13.75 -33.12 -6.50
C VAL A 152 -14.80 -33.56 -7.52
N SER A 153 -14.62 -34.76 -8.09
CA SER A 153 -15.50 -35.27 -9.15
C SER A 153 -16.97 -35.30 -8.70
N GLY A 154 -17.85 -34.74 -9.54
CA GLY A 154 -19.29 -34.69 -9.27
C GLY A 154 -19.72 -33.66 -8.22
N GLN A 155 -18.86 -32.72 -7.82
CA GLN A 155 -19.17 -31.69 -6.83
C GLN A 155 -18.82 -30.30 -7.37
N THR A 156 -19.74 -29.33 -7.28
CA THR A 156 -19.58 -28.00 -7.90
C THR A 156 -18.77 -27.02 -7.05
N ASN A 157 -18.72 -27.22 -5.72
CA ASN A 157 -18.08 -26.32 -4.76
C ASN A 157 -17.12 -27.06 -3.81
N ARG A 158 -16.60 -28.22 -4.23
CA ARG A 158 -15.67 -29.01 -3.42
C ARG A 158 -14.36 -29.19 -4.17
N PHE A 159 -13.26 -28.91 -3.48
CA PHE A 159 -11.92 -28.92 -4.05
C PHE A 159 -10.95 -29.63 -3.12
N ASN A 160 -10.02 -30.38 -3.68
CA ASN A 160 -8.87 -30.87 -2.92
C ASN A 160 -7.73 -29.86 -3.00
N LEU A 161 -7.21 -29.49 -1.84
CA LEU A 161 -5.98 -28.71 -1.69
C LEU A 161 -4.82 -29.68 -1.47
N ASN A 162 -3.92 -29.74 -2.43
CA ASN A 162 -2.80 -30.68 -2.45
C ASN A 162 -1.54 -30.01 -1.90
N PHE A 163 -0.87 -30.67 -0.97
CA PHE A 163 0.36 -30.22 -0.32
C PHE A 163 1.60 -30.78 -1.02
N ALA A 164 2.73 -30.05 -0.92
CA ALA A 164 4.00 -30.51 -1.48
C ALA A 164 4.51 -31.78 -0.78
N THR A 165 4.22 -31.91 0.51
CA THR A 165 4.55 -33.06 1.35
C THR A 165 3.39 -33.40 2.29
N THR A 166 3.34 -34.63 2.78
CA THR A 166 2.40 -35.00 3.85
C THR A 166 2.58 -34.09 5.05
N SER A 167 1.52 -33.40 5.44
CA SER A 167 1.57 -32.31 6.40
C SER A 167 0.47 -32.46 7.45
N ARG A 168 0.69 -31.85 8.62
CA ARG A 168 -0.30 -31.67 9.66
C ARG A 168 -0.24 -30.23 10.16
N PHE A 169 -1.37 -29.76 10.68
CA PHE A 169 -1.46 -28.42 11.27
C PHE A 169 -1.30 -28.52 12.79
N VAL A 170 -0.86 -27.41 13.40
CA VAL A 170 -0.72 -27.35 14.86
C VAL A 170 -2.08 -27.34 15.53
N GLU A 171 -3.02 -26.60 14.96
CA GLU A 171 -4.32 -26.32 15.56
C GLU A 171 -5.35 -26.00 14.47
N GLU A 172 -6.61 -26.27 14.76
CA GLU A 172 -7.73 -25.91 13.89
C GLU A 172 -8.10 -24.44 14.04
N SER A 173 -8.67 -23.88 12.97
CA SER A 173 -9.32 -22.58 13.02
C SER A 173 -10.74 -22.82 13.55
N PRO A 174 -11.20 -22.06 14.57
CA PRO A 174 -12.57 -22.14 15.06
C PRO A 174 -13.63 -21.88 13.98
N THR A 175 -13.25 -21.22 12.89
CA THR A 175 -14.13 -20.93 11.74
C THR A 175 -13.87 -21.83 10.54
N GLN A 176 -13.05 -22.88 10.71
CA GLN A 176 -12.63 -23.81 9.67
C GLN A 176 -12.02 -23.12 8.44
N ARG A 177 -11.38 -21.97 8.64
CA ARG A 177 -10.83 -21.15 7.56
C ARG A 177 -9.37 -21.49 7.28
N ILE A 178 -9.02 -21.47 5.99
CA ILE A 178 -7.65 -21.56 5.51
C ILE A 178 -7.36 -20.41 4.56
N PHE A 179 -6.20 -19.78 4.72
CA PHE A 179 -5.72 -18.71 3.86
C PHE A 179 -4.64 -19.24 2.95
N ILE A 180 -4.76 -18.98 1.66
CA ILE A 180 -3.67 -19.23 0.70
C ILE A 180 -2.96 -17.91 0.46
N THR A 181 -1.65 -17.92 0.64
CA THR A 181 -0.86 -16.71 0.81
C THR A 181 0.29 -16.66 -0.16
N SER A 182 0.61 -15.45 -0.64
CA SER A 182 1.84 -15.23 -1.40
C SER A 182 3.06 -15.10 -0.49
N ALA A 183 4.23 -14.87 -1.08
CA ALA A 183 5.40 -14.44 -0.34
C ALA A 183 5.12 -13.16 0.47
N GLN A 184 5.84 -13.00 1.59
CA GLN A 184 5.78 -11.79 2.41
C GLN A 184 6.24 -10.58 1.59
N ARG A 185 5.51 -9.47 1.72
CA ARG A 185 5.80 -8.19 1.06
C ARG A 185 6.19 -7.14 2.09
N GLN A 186 6.91 -6.11 1.65
CA GLN A 186 7.42 -5.06 2.52
C GLN A 186 7.13 -3.66 1.97
N ILE A 187 6.57 -2.81 2.83
CA ILE A 187 6.40 -1.38 2.57
C ILE A 187 7.46 -0.65 3.38
N CYS A 188 8.33 0.12 2.74
CA CYS A 188 9.47 0.74 3.39
C CYS A 188 9.54 2.25 3.16
N LEU A 189 9.95 2.96 4.20
CA LEU A 189 10.37 4.36 4.13
C LEU A 189 11.89 4.38 4.05
N VAL A 190 12.43 4.68 2.87
CA VAL A 190 13.88 4.68 2.57
C VAL A 190 14.27 6.03 2.00
N GLY A 191 15.15 6.76 2.71
CA GLY A 191 15.49 8.14 2.32
C GLY A 191 14.24 9.03 2.29
N SER A 192 13.93 9.60 1.12
CA SER A 192 12.73 10.38 0.85
C SER A 192 11.66 9.63 0.06
N GLN A 193 11.76 8.29 -0.03
CA GLN A 193 10.87 7.46 -0.82
C GLN A 193 10.06 6.50 0.05
N LEU A 194 8.82 6.29 -0.37
CA LEU A 194 7.98 5.19 0.06
C LEU A 194 8.05 4.11 -1.01
N THR A 195 8.46 2.90 -0.65
CA THR A 195 8.62 1.77 -1.57
C THR A 195 7.76 0.59 -1.17
N LEU A 196 7.38 -0.23 -2.14
CA LEU A 196 6.75 -1.53 -1.98
C LEU A 196 7.60 -2.57 -2.68
N ASP A 197 8.19 -3.48 -1.91
CA ASP A 197 9.20 -4.46 -2.36
C ASP A 197 10.35 -3.82 -3.16
N GLY A 198 10.80 -2.64 -2.72
CA GLY A 198 11.87 -1.88 -3.37
C GLY A 198 11.41 -1.05 -4.58
N VAL A 199 10.15 -1.14 -5.01
CA VAL A 199 9.59 -0.30 -6.08
C VAL A 199 9.02 0.98 -5.49
N THR A 200 9.44 2.14 -5.99
CA THR A 200 8.95 3.46 -5.52
C THR A 200 7.45 3.62 -5.78
N LEU A 201 6.71 3.90 -4.71
CA LEU A 201 5.30 4.29 -4.73
C LEU A 201 5.10 5.79 -4.71
N ALA A 202 5.93 6.48 -3.92
CA ALA A 202 5.93 7.92 -3.84
C ALA A 202 7.30 8.44 -3.41
N GLU A 203 7.56 9.70 -3.73
CA GLU A 203 8.76 10.44 -3.38
C GLU A 203 8.40 11.59 -2.45
N GLN A 204 9.43 12.33 -2.00
CA GLN A 204 9.28 13.48 -1.12
C GLN A 204 8.62 13.15 0.23
N VAL A 205 8.81 11.93 0.72
CA VAL A 205 8.33 11.50 2.02
C VAL A 205 9.32 11.93 3.11
N ASN A 206 8.84 12.66 4.10
CA ASN A 206 9.60 12.97 5.30
C ASN A 206 9.62 11.72 6.21
N ARG A 207 10.67 10.91 6.10
CA ARG A 207 10.86 9.70 6.91
C ARG A 207 10.88 9.98 8.41
N ALA A 208 11.43 11.10 8.87
CA ALA A 208 11.54 11.39 10.30
C ALA A 208 10.16 11.65 10.94
N SER A 209 9.22 12.20 10.17
CA SER A 209 7.85 12.46 10.60
C SER A 209 6.88 11.34 10.25
N SER A 210 7.27 10.42 9.36
CA SER A 210 6.44 9.30 8.91
C SER A 210 6.70 8.03 9.73
N SER A 211 5.64 7.29 10.05
CA SER A 211 5.74 6.07 10.86
C SER A 211 4.67 5.05 10.53
N PHE A 212 5.00 3.79 10.78
CA PHE A 212 4.07 2.67 10.83
C PHE A 212 3.94 2.21 12.28
N SER A 213 2.71 1.98 12.72
CA SER A 213 2.41 1.37 14.01
C SER A 213 1.39 0.26 13.81
N VAL A 214 1.58 -0.86 14.50
CA VAL A 214 0.70 -2.02 14.43
C VAL A 214 0.19 -2.30 15.83
N ASN A 215 -1.12 -2.20 15.98
CA ASN A 215 -1.83 -2.66 17.17
C ASN A 215 -2.35 -4.07 16.87
N ALA A 216 -1.72 -5.06 17.51
CA ALA A 216 -2.11 -6.46 17.37
C ALA A 216 -3.58 -6.68 17.75
N SER A 217 -4.19 -7.69 17.13
CA SER A 217 -5.55 -8.10 17.47
C SER A 217 -5.60 -8.79 18.83
N ASN A 218 -6.81 -8.87 19.39
CA ASN A 218 -7.11 -9.72 20.53
C ASN A 218 -8.52 -10.32 20.34
N LEU A 219 -8.97 -11.15 21.29
CA LEU A 219 -10.27 -11.83 21.22
C LEU A 219 -11.48 -10.89 21.06
N THR A 220 -11.30 -9.59 21.36
CA THR A 220 -12.37 -8.58 21.35
C THR A 220 -12.17 -7.47 20.32
N ARG A 221 -11.02 -7.46 19.61
CA ARG A 221 -10.63 -6.35 18.74
C ARG A 221 -9.82 -6.83 17.53
N ASN A 222 -10.18 -6.28 16.38
CA ASN A 222 -9.42 -6.39 15.13
C ASN A 222 -8.00 -5.86 15.28
N ALA A 223 -7.08 -6.37 14.45
CA ALA A 223 -5.77 -5.77 14.32
C ALA A 223 -5.89 -4.47 13.54
N THR A 224 -5.12 -3.48 13.97
CA THR A 224 -5.10 -2.15 13.35
C THR A 224 -3.69 -1.82 12.90
N VAL A 225 -3.55 -1.40 11.65
CA VAL A 225 -2.33 -0.78 11.13
C VAL A 225 -2.57 0.71 11.01
N GLN A 226 -1.79 1.51 11.73
CA GLN A 226 -1.77 2.96 11.64
C GLN A 226 -0.57 3.38 10.81
N MET A 227 -0.82 4.16 9.76
CA MET A 227 0.21 4.79 8.97
C MET A 227 0.08 6.31 9.11
N ARG A 228 1.20 6.94 9.47
CA ARG A 228 1.38 8.38 9.42
C ARG A 228 2.39 8.66 8.31
N LEU A 229 1.97 9.33 7.24
CA LEU A 229 2.82 9.66 6.10
C LEU A 229 2.83 11.17 5.93
N VAL A 230 4.01 11.77 5.97
CA VAL A 230 4.22 13.21 5.77
C VAL A 230 5.00 13.42 4.49
N PHE A 231 4.46 14.19 3.56
CA PHE A 231 5.09 14.55 2.29
C PHE A 231 5.48 16.03 2.33
N ASN A 232 6.65 16.39 1.81
CA ASN A 232 7.12 17.77 1.81
C ASN A 232 7.91 18.12 0.53
N THR A 233 7.54 19.23 -0.11
CA THR A 233 8.22 19.80 -1.28
C THR A 233 9.62 20.37 -0.98
N ASP A 234 9.90 20.76 0.27
CA ASP A 234 11.17 21.35 0.73
C ASP A 234 12.35 20.37 0.72
N ILE A 235 12.11 19.05 0.72
CA ILE A 235 13.19 18.06 0.65
C ILE A 235 14.05 18.28 -0.61
N VAL A 236 13.48 18.87 -1.67
CA VAL A 236 14.19 19.24 -2.89
C VAL A 236 14.66 20.70 -2.88
N ARG A 237 13.93 21.63 -2.24
CA ARG A 237 14.18 23.07 -2.33
C ARG A 237 15.06 23.66 -1.20
N ASN A 238 15.29 22.94 -0.09
CA ASN A 238 16.01 23.44 1.11
C ASN A 238 15.55 24.85 1.53
N THR A 239 14.25 25.11 1.37
CA THR A 239 13.58 26.33 1.79
C THR A 239 12.82 26.05 3.10
N ALA A 240 12.47 27.09 3.84
CA ALA A 240 11.73 26.98 5.10
C ALA A 240 10.21 27.13 4.91
N ALA A 241 9.70 26.97 3.68
CA ALA A 241 8.38 27.42 3.25
C ALA A 241 7.57 26.35 2.49
N GLY A 242 8.00 25.10 2.55
CA GLY A 242 7.29 23.96 2.00
C GLY A 242 6.10 23.60 2.87
N THR A 243 5.02 23.22 2.20
CA THR A 243 3.81 22.73 2.85
C THR A 243 3.96 21.24 3.13
N ASP A 244 3.91 20.89 4.42
CA ASP A 244 3.76 19.51 4.85
C ASP A 244 2.34 19.02 4.53
N ILE A 245 2.24 17.95 3.76
CA ILE A 245 0.99 17.23 3.54
C ILE A 245 1.02 15.97 4.40
N GLU A 246 0.21 15.94 5.44
CA GLU A 246 0.13 14.81 6.36
C GLU A 246 -1.10 13.94 6.07
N PHE A 247 -0.87 12.64 5.99
CA PHE A 247 -1.91 11.61 5.91
C PHE A 247 -1.82 10.73 7.14
N TYR A 248 -2.94 10.66 7.86
CA TYR A 248 -3.16 9.65 8.90
C TYR A 248 -4.19 8.67 8.38
N HIS A 249 -3.81 7.40 8.24
CA HIS A 249 -4.72 6.36 7.80
C HIS A 249 -4.66 5.16 8.74
N GLU A 250 -5.84 4.67 9.11
CA GLU A 250 -6.02 3.48 9.92
C GLU A 250 -6.65 2.37 9.08
N VAL A 251 -5.99 1.21 9.02
CA VAL A 251 -6.49 0.03 8.31
C VAL A 251 -6.82 -1.04 9.35
N HIS A 252 -8.10 -1.38 9.42
CA HIS A 252 -8.57 -2.49 10.24
C HIS A 252 -8.48 -3.78 9.45
N THR A 253 -7.86 -4.79 10.06
CA THR A 253 -7.84 -6.15 9.55
C THR A 253 -8.69 -7.04 10.46
N PRO A 254 -9.70 -7.74 9.90
CA PRO A 254 -10.61 -8.54 10.70
C PRO A 254 -9.84 -9.65 11.42
N ASN A 255 -10.04 -9.76 12.73
CA ASN A 255 -9.49 -10.85 13.53
C ASN A 255 -10.37 -12.09 13.41
N VAL A 256 -10.38 -12.70 12.22
CA VAL A 256 -11.10 -13.96 11.95
C VAL A 256 -10.08 -14.99 11.46
N PRO A 257 -9.22 -15.52 12.36
CA PRO A 257 -8.17 -16.46 12.03
C PRO A 257 -8.68 -17.87 11.69
#